data_AF-A0A522ANZ4-F1
#
_entry.id   AF-A0A522ANZ4-F1
#
_cell.length_a   1.000
_cell.length_b   1.000
_cell.length_c   1.000
_cell.angle_alpha   90.00
_cell.angle_beta   90.00
_cell.angle_gamma   90.00
#
_symmetry.space_group_name_H-M   'P 1'
#
loop_
_entity.id
_entity.type
_entity.pdbx_description
1 polymer ?
#
loop_
_entity_poly.entity_id
_entity_poly.type
_entity_poly.pdbx_seq_one_letter_code
_entity_poly.pdbx_strand_id
1 'polypeptide(L)'
;VLVGLKQWFREMADWMMTSENGRAEATAKNNHSVAYFVQIAAFARFTGDEIKLTECRRQFKEIFVPNQMATDGSFPLELKRTKPYGYSIFQLDNMAMLCQVLSEPNENLWNFKLTDGRGIGAAMEFLYPHLADKSKWPHPPDIQAWDAWPARQPSLLFAGLALSEPKYLELWRKLAPDPPDLEVRRNIAITQPILWLR
;
A
#
# COMPACT_ATOMS: atom_id res chain seq x y z
N VAL A 1 23.19 -12.81 -16.14
CA VAL A 1 21.84 -12.20 -16.06
C VAL A 1 21.55 -11.65 -14.67
N LEU A 2 21.50 -12.46 -13.60
CA LEU A 2 21.11 -11.98 -12.25
C LEU A 2 21.99 -10.84 -11.70
N VAL A 3 23.31 -10.92 -11.85
CA VAL A 3 24.23 -9.87 -11.38
C VAL A 3 23.94 -8.52 -12.05
N GLY A 4 23.82 -8.51 -13.38
CA GLY A 4 23.49 -7.30 -14.14
C GLY A 4 22.11 -6.73 -13.80
N LEU A 5 21.12 -7.59 -13.55
CA LEU A 5 19.78 -7.14 -13.16
C LEU A 5 19.79 -6.50 -11.76
N LYS A 6 20.50 -7.10 -10.79
CA LYS A 6 20.68 -6.49 -9.47
C LYS A 6 21.41 -5.15 -9.57
N GLN A 7 22.44 -5.05 -10.41
CA GLN A 7 23.15 -3.79 -10.63
C GLN A 7 22.22 -2.71 -11.18
N TRP A 8 21.42 -3.03 -12.20
CA TRP A 8 20.47 -2.09 -12.78
C TRP A 8 19.46 -1.57 -11.74
N PHE A 9 18.92 -2.45 -10.89
CA PHE A 9 17.97 -2.02 -9.84
C PHE A 9 18.64 -1.21 -8.71
N ARG A 10 19.93 -1.42 -8.43
CA ARG A 10 20.68 -0.53 -7.52
C ARG A 10 20.78 0.87 -8.12
N GLU A 11 21.24 0.97 -9.37
CA GLU A 11 21.39 2.23 -10.09
C GLU A 11 20.06 2.97 -10.24
N MET A 12 18.98 2.24 -10.55
CA MET A 12 17.64 2.81 -10.62
C MET A 12 17.18 3.37 -9.26
N ALA A 13 17.38 2.62 -8.16
CA ALA A 13 17.04 3.11 -6.84
C ALA A 13 17.88 4.34 -6.44
N ASP A 14 19.17 4.36 -6.76
CA ASP A 14 20.06 5.50 -6.51
C ASP A 14 19.62 6.73 -7.31
N TRP A 15 19.29 6.57 -8.59
CA TRP A 15 18.75 7.65 -9.43
C TRP A 15 17.39 8.14 -8.89
N MET A 16 16.49 7.25 -8.48
CA MET A 16 15.22 7.65 -7.89
C MET A 16 15.41 8.45 -6.60
N MET A 17 16.40 8.14 -5.77
CA MET A 17 16.64 8.86 -4.51
C MET A 17 17.41 10.19 -4.69
N THR A 18 18.13 10.35 -5.80
CA THR A 18 19.03 11.49 -6.03
C THR A 18 18.65 12.40 -7.20
N SER A 19 17.68 12.00 -8.03
CA SER A 19 17.15 12.87 -9.09
C SER A 19 16.17 13.90 -8.54
N GLU A 20 15.97 15.00 -9.28
CA GLU A 20 15.00 16.03 -8.94
C GLU A 20 13.56 15.47 -8.91
N ASN A 21 13.17 14.77 -9.98
CA ASN A 21 11.85 14.15 -10.09
C ASN A 21 11.60 13.13 -8.97
N GLY A 22 12.60 12.30 -8.66
CA GLY A 22 12.48 11.30 -7.61
C GLY A 22 12.35 11.91 -6.21
N ARG A 23 13.09 12.99 -5.90
CA ARG A 23 12.90 13.75 -4.65
C ARG A 23 11.53 14.43 -4.57
N ALA A 24 11.02 14.95 -5.68
CA ALA A 24 9.68 15.53 -5.72
C ALA A 24 8.61 14.48 -5.38
N GLU A 25 8.69 13.29 -5.99
CA GLU A 25 7.76 12.19 -5.73
C GLU A 25 7.87 11.67 -4.28
N ALA A 26 9.09 11.51 -3.77
CA ALA A 26 9.36 11.06 -2.41
C ALA A 26 8.77 12.00 -1.33
N THR A 27 8.65 13.30 -1.63
CA THR A 27 8.15 14.33 -0.69
C THR A 27 6.67 14.67 -0.88
N ALA A 28 5.99 13.99 -1.80
CA ALA A 28 4.54 14.11 -1.94
C ALA A 28 3.84 13.75 -0.63
N LYS A 29 2.70 14.39 -0.35
CA LYS A 29 1.97 14.22 0.93
C LYS A 29 0.92 13.11 0.90
N ASN A 30 0.73 12.48 -0.24
CA ASN A 30 -0.34 11.53 -0.54
C ASN A 30 0.26 10.21 -1.09
N ASN A 31 -0.59 9.39 -1.71
CA ASN A 31 -0.23 8.09 -2.27
C ASN A 31 0.99 8.02 -3.18
N HIS A 32 1.37 9.12 -3.83
CA HIS A 32 2.58 9.16 -4.67
C HIS A 32 3.84 8.80 -3.87
N SER A 33 4.01 9.37 -2.68
CA SER A 33 5.16 9.07 -1.82
C SER A 33 5.18 7.60 -1.37
N VAL A 34 4.02 7.05 -1.01
CA VAL A 34 3.94 5.64 -0.60
C VAL A 34 4.27 4.71 -1.77
N ALA A 35 3.70 4.96 -2.96
CA ALA A 35 3.99 4.19 -4.17
C ALA A 35 5.48 4.28 -4.58
N TYR A 36 6.10 5.45 -4.42
CA TYR A 36 7.54 5.62 -4.59
C TYR A 36 8.32 4.71 -3.63
N PHE A 37 7.99 4.72 -2.34
CA PHE A 37 8.71 3.94 -1.34
C PHE A 37 8.44 2.43 -1.43
N VAL A 38 7.28 2.00 -1.97
CA VAL A 38 7.06 0.59 -2.36
C VAL A 38 8.09 0.14 -3.40
N GLN A 39 8.36 0.97 -4.41
CA GLN A 39 9.37 0.67 -5.43
C GLN A 39 10.77 0.61 -4.82
N ILE A 40 11.17 1.61 -4.02
CA ILE A 40 12.47 1.61 -3.34
C ILE A 40 12.64 0.37 -2.46
N ALA A 41 11.63 0.02 -1.65
CA ALA A 41 11.69 -1.15 -0.79
C ALA A 41 11.80 -2.47 -1.58
N ALA A 42 11.07 -2.61 -2.69
CA ALA A 42 11.16 -3.77 -3.56
C ALA A 42 12.55 -3.90 -4.20
N PHE A 43 13.10 -2.80 -4.72
CA PHE A 43 14.44 -2.79 -5.35
C PHE A 43 15.54 -3.04 -4.32
N ALA A 44 15.46 -2.39 -3.15
CA ALA A 44 16.39 -2.57 -2.06
C ALA A 44 16.38 -4.01 -1.55
N ARG A 45 15.21 -4.63 -1.38
CA ARG A 45 15.11 -6.04 -0.99
C ARG A 45 15.69 -6.98 -2.04
N PHE A 46 15.43 -6.74 -3.32
CA PHE A 46 15.98 -7.56 -4.40
C PHE A 46 17.52 -7.49 -4.47
N THR A 47 18.07 -6.33 -4.16
CA THR A 47 19.51 -6.05 -4.22
C THR A 47 20.23 -6.27 -2.88
N GLY A 48 19.51 -6.43 -1.77
CA GLY A 48 20.09 -6.57 -0.43
C GLY A 48 20.68 -5.26 0.11
N ASP A 49 20.02 -4.13 -0.16
CA ASP A 49 20.42 -2.80 0.32
C ASP A 49 19.69 -2.44 1.62
N GLU A 50 20.29 -2.82 2.75
CA GLU A 50 19.71 -2.59 4.08
C GLU A 50 19.62 -1.12 4.49
N ILE A 51 20.48 -0.26 3.92
CA ILE A 51 20.43 1.18 4.20
C ILE A 51 19.13 1.76 3.64
N LYS A 52 18.80 1.41 2.39
CA LYS A 52 17.54 1.85 1.77
C LYS A 52 16.31 1.22 2.45
N LEU A 53 16.37 -0.04 2.87
CA LEU A 53 15.28 -0.66 3.62
C LEU A 53 15.04 0.03 4.97
N THR A 54 16.11 0.38 5.68
CA THR A 54 16.03 1.13 6.95
C THR A 54 15.36 2.49 6.74
N GLU A 55 15.73 3.22 5.68
CA GLU A 55 15.06 4.48 5.36
C GLU A 55 13.58 4.29 5.02
N CYS A 56 13.22 3.24 4.28
CA CYS A 56 11.81 2.94 4.00
C CYS A 56 11.01 2.66 5.28
N ARG A 57 11.58 1.92 6.25
CA ARG A 57 10.95 1.68 7.57
C ARG A 57 10.79 2.98 8.35
N ARG A 58 11.78 3.85 8.31
CA ARG A 58 11.71 5.17 8.94
C ARG A 58 10.58 6.01 8.34
N GLN A 59 10.50 6.09 7.02
CA GLN A 59 9.45 6.82 6.30
C GLN A 59 8.05 6.30 6.62
N PHE A 60 7.88 4.97 6.66
CA PHE A 60 6.61 4.36 7.08
C PHE A 60 6.19 4.81 8.49
N LYS A 61 7.09 4.65 9.47
CA LYS A 61 6.79 4.88 10.90
C LYS A 61 6.68 6.36 11.27
N GLU A 62 7.53 7.20 10.71
CA GLU A 62 7.68 8.60 11.13
C GLU A 62 6.95 9.58 10.21
N ILE A 63 6.70 9.20 8.95
CA ILE A 63 6.12 10.11 7.96
C ILE A 63 4.74 9.65 7.50
N PHE A 64 4.59 8.42 7.02
CA PHE A 64 3.33 7.99 6.39
C PHE A 64 2.22 7.77 7.39
N VAL A 65 2.44 6.94 8.42
CA VAL A 65 1.42 6.69 9.44
C VAL A 65 1.09 7.98 10.21
N PRO A 66 2.04 8.80 10.68
CA PRO A 66 1.71 10.01 11.44
C PRO A 66 1.08 11.13 10.63
N ASN A 67 1.45 11.32 9.36
CA ASN A 67 1.08 12.53 8.62
C ASN A 67 0.03 12.30 7.53
N GLN A 68 -0.15 11.06 7.05
CA GLN A 68 -1.12 10.77 6.00
C GLN A 68 -2.40 10.10 6.52
N MET A 69 -2.35 9.46 7.70
CA MET A 69 -3.46 8.73 8.30
C MET A 69 -4.15 9.55 9.41
N ALA A 70 -5.47 9.64 9.36
CA ALA A 70 -6.28 10.18 10.44
C ALA A 70 -6.46 9.17 11.57
N THR A 71 -6.97 9.62 12.72
CA THR A 71 -7.13 8.78 13.93
C THR A 71 -8.11 7.62 13.74
N ASP A 72 -9.02 7.71 12.77
CA ASP A 72 -9.96 6.64 12.41
C ASP A 72 -9.38 5.63 11.40
N GLY A 73 -8.11 5.78 11.00
CA GLY A 73 -7.46 4.93 10.01
C GLY A 73 -7.63 5.38 8.56
N SER A 74 -8.44 6.41 8.29
CA SER A 74 -8.64 6.95 6.95
C SER A 74 -7.43 7.75 6.44
N PHE A 75 -7.39 8.02 5.13
CA PHE A 75 -6.37 8.88 4.50
C PHE A 75 -7.01 10.16 3.95
N PRO A 76 -6.99 11.29 4.68
CA PRO A 76 -7.79 12.47 4.33
C PRO A 76 -7.51 13.09 2.96
N LEU A 77 -6.28 13.01 2.46
CA LEU A 77 -5.96 13.53 1.12
C LEU A 77 -6.54 12.67 0.01
N GLU A 78 -6.77 11.39 0.25
CA GLU A 78 -7.40 10.46 -0.69
C GLU A 78 -8.92 10.63 -0.69
N LEU A 79 -9.51 10.84 0.50
CA LEU A 79 -10.94 11.11 0.63
C LEU A 79 -11.39 12.44 -0.02
N LYS A 80 -10.47 13.39 -0.20
CA LYS A 80 -10.73 14.68 -0.87
C LYS A 80 -10.66 14.62 -2.39
N ARG A 81 -10.37 13.45 -2.97
CA ARG A 81 -10.23 13.28 -4.44
C ARG A 81 -11.60 13.12 -5.09
N THR A 82 -11.62 13.23 -6.41
CA THR A 82 -12.81 12.93 -7.24
C THR A 82 -13.12 11.44 -7.35
N LYS A 83 -12.17 10.58 -6.96
CA LYS A 83 -12.30 9.12 -6.89
C LYS A 83 -11.92 8.62 -5.50
N PRO A 84 -12.61 9.08 -4.43
CA PRO A 84 -12.14 8.88 -3.07
C PRO A 84 -12.11 7.40 -2.66
N TYR A 85 -12.97 6.54 -3.24
CA TYR A 85 -12.97 5.12 -2.95
C TYR A 85 -11.77 4.43 -3.58
N GLY A 86 -11.55 4.60 -4.89
CA GLY A 86 -10.40 4.06 -5.59
C GLY A 86 -9.06 4.56 -5.05
N TYR A 87 -8.94 5.84 -4.68
CA TYR A 87 -7.72 6.37 -4.04
C TYR A 87 -7.49 5.80 -2.64
N SER A 88 -8.55 5.58 -1.85
CA SER A 88 -8.43 4.94 -0.52
C SER A 88 -7.95 3.49 -0.65
N ILE A 89 -8.48 2.75 -1.64
CA ILE A 89 -8.03 1.40 -1.98
C ILE A 89 -6.56 1.42 -2.40
N PHE A 90 -6.20 2.28 -3.37
CA PHE A 90 -4.84 2.38 -3.89
C PHE A 90 -3.82 2.68 -2.79
N GLN A 91 -4.15 3.64 -1.91
CA GLN A 91 -3.30 4.01 -0.79
C GLN A 91 -3.15 2.86 0.21
N LEU A 92 -4.25 2.18 0.57
CA LEU A 92 -4.20 1.06 1.49
C LEU A 92 -3.37 -0.11 0.94
N ASP A 93 -3.56 -0.47 -0.33
CA ASP A 93 -2.79 -1.55 -0.95
C ASP A 93 -1.31 -1.25 -1.01
N ASN A 94 -0.91 -0.01 -1.32
CA ASN A 94 0.50 0.40 -1.31
C ASN A 94 1.08 0.42 0.12
N MET A 95 0.32 0.92 1.11
CA MET A 95 0.74 0.90 2.51
C MET A 95 0.89 -0.54 3.04
N ALA A 96 -0.06 -1.42 2.71
CA ALA A 96 -0.02 -2.84 3.07
C ALA A 96 1.15 -3.57 2.38
N MET A 97 1.40 -3.25 1.11
CA MET A 97 2.53 -3.81 0.37
C MET A 97 3.87 -3.36 0.96
N LEU A 98 4.02 -2.07 1.27
CA LEU A 98 5.22 -1.54 1.92
C LEU A 98 5.44 -2.22 3.28
N CYS A 99 4.37 -2.34 4.07
CA CYS A 99 4.37 -3.07 5.34
C CYS A 99 4.82 -4.53 5.16
N GLN A 100 4.29 -5.24 4.17
CA GLN A 100 4.62 -6.62 3.85
C GLN A 100 6.09 -6.80 3.43
N VAL A 101 6.62 -5.89 2.62
CA VAL A 101 8.01 -5.95 2.15
C VAL A 101 8.99 -5.75 3.29
N LEU A 102 8.72 -4.74 4.13
CA LEU A 102 9.64 -4.24 5.16
C LEU A 102 9.58 -5.01 6.49
N SER A 103 8.48 -5.70 6.78
CA SER A 103 8.32 -6.43 8.04
C SER A 103 9.32 -7.57 8.17
N GLU A 104 9.93 -7.72 9.33
CA GLU A 104 10.83 -8.82 9.68
C GLU A 104 10.39 -9.47 11.00
N PRO A 105 10.86 -10.70 11.33
CA PRO A 105 10.48 -11.35 12.60
C PRO A 105 10.75 -10.51 13.85
N ASN A 106 11.81 -9.69 13.82
CA ASN A 106 12.22 -8.78 14.91
C ASN A 106 11.68 -7.34 14.74
N GLU A 107 11.18 -6.96 13.57
CA GLU A 107 10.62 -5.63 13.27
C GLU A 107 9.39 -5.78 12.37
N ASN A 108 8.28 -6.22 12.96
CA ASN A 108 7.04 -6.46 12.23
C ASN A 108 6.17 -5.19 12.17
N LEU A 109 6.09 -4.57 11.00
CA LEU A 109 5.31 -3.33 10.79
C LEU A 109 3.80 -3.57 10.83
N TRP A 110 3.33 -4.81 10.70
CA TRP A 110 1.90 -5.14 10.89
C TRP A 110 1.46 -4.87 12.34
N ASN A 111 2.38 -4.98 13.29
CA ASN A 111 2.16 -4.71 14.71
C ASN A 111 2.54 -3.29 15.12
N PHE A 112 3.14 -2.50 14.22
CA PHE A 112 3.49 -1.12 14.51
C PHE A 112 2.24 -0.26 14.68
N LYS A 113 2.20 0.49 15.78
CA LYS A 113 1.13 1.45 16.09
C LYS A 113 1.72 2.69 16.74
N LEU A 114 1.14 3.85 16.44
CA LEU A 114 1.33 5.07 17.21
C LEU A 114 0.60 4.96 18.55
N THR A 115 0.90 5.87 19.47
CA THR A 115 0.26 5.92 20.81
C THR A 115 -1.24 6.16 20.74
N ASP A 116 -1.73 6.78 19.66
CA ASP A 116 -3.15 7.02 19.38
C ASP A 116 -3.84 5.86 18.62
N GLY A 117 -3.14 4.75 18.39
CA GLY A 117 -3.67 3.54 17.76
C GLY A 117 -3.52 3.48 16.24
N ARG A 118 -3.10 4.56 15.57
CA ARG A 118 -2.88 4.55 14.12
C ARG A 118 -1.79 3.56 13.71
N GLY A 119 -2.06 2.82 12.64
CA GLY A 119 -1.21 1.78 12.08
C GLY A 119 -1.97 1.06 10.97
N ILE A 120 -1.33 0.11 10.29
CA ILE A 120 -1.97 -0.55 9.12
C ILE A 120 -3.26 -1.28 9.50
N GLY A 121 -3.36 -1.81 10.73
CA GLY A 121 -4.58 -2.41 11.25
C GLY A 121 -5.77 -1.44 11.29
N ALA A 122 -5.55 -0.19 11.73
CA ALA A 122 -6.60 0.84 11.76
C ALA A 122 -7.07 1.20 10.33
N ALA A 123 -6.16 1.27 9.37
CA ALA A 123 -6.50 1.53 7.98
C ALA A 123 -7.31 0.38 7.35
N MET A 124 -7.00 -0.88 7.71
CA MET A 124 -7.81 -2.03 7.33
C MET A 124 -9.21 -1.97 7.95
N GLU A 125 -9.31 -1.64 9.24
CA GLU A 125 -10.58 -1.51 9.95
C GLU A 125 -11.47 -0.42 9.36
N PHE A 126 -10.88 0.72 8.95
CA PHE A 126 -11.57 1.80 8.26
C PHE A 126 -12.17 1.33 6.92
N LEU A 127 -11.36 0.72 6.04
CA LEU A 127 -11.79 0.47 4.67
C LEU A 127 -12.59 -0.84 4.50
N TYR A 128 -12.35 -1.83 5.36
CA TYR A 128 -12.96 -3.16 5.24
C TYR A 128 -14.50 -3.16 5.10
N PRO A 129 -15.28 -2.43 5.93
CA PRO A 129 -16.74 -2.43 5.82
C PRO A 129 -17.22 -1.98 4.43
N HIS A 130 -16.47 -1.08 3.79
CA HIS A 130 -16.78 -0.51 2.48
C HIS A 130 -16.27 -1.38 1.32
N LEU A 131 -15.28 -2.24 1.55
CA LEU A 131 -14.90 -3.30 0.61
C LEU A 131 -15.92 -4.46 0.64
N ALA A 132 -16.40 -4.80 1.83
CA ALA A 132 -17.39 -5.86 2.02
C ALA A 132 -18.78 -5.45 1.51
N ASP A 133 -19.13 -4.17 1.66
CA ASP A 133 -20.41 -3.61 1.27
C ASP A 133 -20.22 -2.15 0.81
N LYS A 134 -20.08 -1.98 -0.51
CA LYS A 134 -19.83 -0.67 -1.13
C LYS A 134 -20.96 0.34 -0.88
N SER A 135 -22.17 -0.11 -0.58
CA SER A 135 -23.31 0.79 -0.28
C SER A 135 -23.14 1.55 1.03
N LYS A 136 -22.26 1.09 1.92
CA LYS A 136 -21.92 1.77 3.18
C LYS A 136 -20.87 2.86 3.02
N TRP A 137 -20.34 3.10 1.81
CA TRP A 137 -19.36 4.13 1.57
C TRP A 137 -19.95 5.52 1.88
N PRO A 138 -19.36 6.32 2.79
CA PRO A 138 -19.98 7.56 3.27
C PRO A 138 -19.61 8.79 2.42
N HIS A 139 -18.71 8.64 1.45
CA HIS A 139 -18.26 9.73 0.57
C HIS A 139 -18.94 9.65 -0.81
N PRO A 140 -18.86 10.72 -1.62
CA PRO A 140 -19.37 10.69 -2.98
C PRO A 140 -18.79 9.52 -3.79
N PRO A 141 -19.57 8.95 -4.73
CA PRO A 141 -19.08 7.90 -5.61
C PRO A 141 -17.95 8.43 -6.50
N ASP A 142 -17.05 7.53 -6.87
CA ASP A 142 -15.97 7.83 -7.81
C ASP A 142 -16.55 8.27 -9.17
N ILE A 143 -16.03 9.37 -9.73
CA ILE A 143 -16.48 9.85 -11.04
C ILE A 143 -16.13 8.91 -12.22
N GLN A 144 -15.33 7.87 -11.97
CA GLN A 144 -14.88 6.89 -12.95
C GLN A 144 -14.69 5.54 -12.27
N ALA A 145 -15.12 4.47 -12.94
CA ALA A 145 -14.94 3.08 -12.50
C ALA A 145 -15.57 2.74 -11.12
N TRP A 146 -16.52 3.55 -10.64
CA TRP A 146 -17.25 3.29 -9.40
C TRP A 146 -17.84 1.88 -9.34
N ASP A 147 -18.51 1.46 -10.41
CA ASP A 147 -19.18 0.16 -10.46
C ASP A 147 -18.21 -1.03 -10.48
N ALA A 148 -17.00 -0.82 -11.01
CA ALA A 148 -15.99 -1.86 -11.18
C ALA A 148 -15.18 -2.13 -9.89
N TRP A 149 -15.21 -1.22 -8.91
CA TRP A 149 -14.63 -1.45 -7.59
C TRP A 149 -15.60 -2.13 -6.61
N PRO A 150 -15.12 -2.86 -5.60
CA PRO A 150 -13.73 -3.26 -5.37
C PRO A 150 -13.34 -4.51 -6.18
N ALA A 151 -12.04 -4.72 -6.38
CA ALA A 151 -11.46 -5.95 -6.90
C ALA A 151 -10.85 -6.78 -5.77
N ARG A 152 -10.20 -7.91 -6.07
CA ARG A 152 -9.49 -8.75 -5.10
C ARG A 152 -8.23 -8.05 -4.54
N GLN A 153 -8.43 -7.13 -3.60
CA GLN A 153 -7.37 -6.24 -3.13
C GLN A 153 -6.27 -6.99 -2.35
N PRO A 154 -4.99 -6.80 -2.72
CA PRO A 154 -3.83 -7.38 -2.04
C PRO A 154 -3.79 -7.17 -0.52
N SER A 155 -4.19 -5.99 -0.04
CA SER A 155 -4.22 -5.66 1.39
C SER A 155 -5.03 -6.66 2.22
N LEU A 156 -6.15 -7.16 1.70
CA LEU A 156 -6.97 -8.17 2.38
C LEU A 156 -6.21 -9.50 2.61
N LEU A 157 -5.41 -9.94 1.62
CA LEU A 157 -4.60 -11.15 1.75
C LEU A 157 -3.51 -10.94 2.79
N PHE A 158 -2.74 -9.86 2.66
CA PHE A 158 -1.60 -9.61 3.54
C PHE A 158 -2.04 -9.39 4.98
N ALA A 159 -3.03 -8.53 5.20
CA ALA A 159 -3.56 -8.24 6.52
C ALA A 159 -4.24 -9.47 7.14
N GLY A 160 -5.01 -10.23 6.35
CA GLY A 160 -5.69 -11.43 6.85
C GLY A 160 -4.72 -12.47 7.41
N LEU A 161 -3.57 -12.65 6.75
CA LEU A 161 -2.50 -13.54 7.22
C LEU A 161 -1.73 -12.93 8.39
N ALA A 162 -1.25 -11.69 8.26
CA ALA A 162 -0.35 -11.08 9.23
C ALA A 162 -1.04 -10.72 10.57
N LEU A 163 -2.33 -10.36 10.53
CA LEU A 163 -3.12 -9.98 11.70
C LEU A 163 -4.01 -11.13 12.20
N SER A 164 -3.97 -12.30 11.55
CA SER A 164 -4.84 -13.45 11.88
C SER A 164 -6.34 -13.08 11.87
N GLU A 165 -6.78 -12.39 10.82
CA GLU A 165 -8.15 -11.87 10.65
C GLU A 165 -8.86 -12.62 9.50
N PRO A 166 -9.61 -13.71 9.77
CA PRO A 166 -10.20 -14.55 8.73
C PRO A 166 -11.17 -13.81 7.81
N LYS A 167 -11.87 -12.80 8.35
CA LYS A 167 -12.83 -11.98 7.62
C LYS A 167 -12.22 -11.28 6.39
N TYR A 168 -10.92 -10.95 6.44
CA TYR A 168 -10.20 -10.36 5.31
C TYR A 168 -9.93 -11.40 4.22
N LEU A 169 -9.51 -12.61 4.60
CA LEU A 169 -9.27 -13.71 3.67
C LEU A 169 -10.56 -14.20 3.01
N GLU A 170 -11.65 -14.26 3.76
CA GLU A 170 -12.97 -14.62 3.23
C GLU A 170 -13.46 -13.62 2.17
N LEU A 171 -13.31 -12.32 2.44
CA LEU A 171 -13.66 -11.29 1.47
C LEU A 171 -12.74 -11.35 0.23
N TRP A 172 -11.43 -11.51 0.43
CA TRP A 172 -10.47 -11.65 -0.65
C TRP A 172 -10.83 -12.79 -1.63
N ARG A 173 -11.26 -13.94 -1.10
CA ARG A 173 -11.67 -15.09 -1.93
C ARG A 173 -12.94 -14.81 -2.75
N LYS A 174 -13.86 -13.99 -2.24
CA LYS A 174 -15.13 -13.64 -2.90
C LYS A 174 -14.94 -12.61 -4.02
N LEU A 175 -13.98 -11.70 -3.88
CA LEU A 175 -13.75 -10.63 -4.86
C LEU A 175 -13.07 -11.15 -6.14
N ALA A 176 -13.36 -10.49 -7.27
CA ALA A 176 -12.87 -10.88 -8.58
C ALA A 176 -11.34 -10.64 -8.70
N PRO A 177 -10.55 -11.66 -9.10
CA PRO A 177 -9.10 -11.53 -9.23
C PRO A 177 -8.68 -10.66 -10.42
N ASP A 178 -9.44 -10.73 -11.50
CA ASP A 178 -9.11 -10.11 -12.79
C ASP A 178 -10.26 -9.19 -13.21
N PRO A 179 -10.30 -7.95 -12.70
CA PRO A 179 -11.34 -6.99 -13.08
C PRO A 179 -11.21 -6.63 -14.57
N PRO A 180 -12.29 -6.61 -15.36
CA PRO A 180 -12.22 -6.30 -16.79
C PRO A 180 -11.96 -4.81 -17.07
N ASP A 181 -12.32 -3.93 -16.14
CA ASP A 181 -12.19 -2.49 -16.25
C ASP A 181 -10.71 -2.04 -16.23
N LEU A 182 -10.28 -1.28 -17.25
CA LEU A 182 -8.90 -0.85 -17.41
C LEU A 182 -8.45 0.14 -16.34
N GLU A 183 -9.35 1.00 -15.85
CA GLU A 183 -9.04 1.96 -14.79
C GLU A 183 -8.78 1.21 -13.48
N VAL A 184 -9.58 0.19 -13.16
CA VAL A 184 -9.34 -0.66 -12.00
C VAL A 184 -8.00 -1.38 -12.14
N ARG A 185 -7.75 -2.06 -13.27
CA ARG A 185 -6.52 -2.84 -13.50
C ARG A 185 -5.25 -2.00 -13.34
N ARG A 186 -5.21 -0.79 -13.91
CA ARG A 186 -4.01 0.07 -13.82
C ARG A 186 -3.75 0.61 -12.41
N ASN A 187 -4.78 0.62 -11.55
CA ASN A 187 -4.67 1.05 -10.15
C ASN A 187 -4.47 -0.14 -9.18
N ILE A 188 -4.33 -1.38 -9.67
CA ILE A 188 -3.90 -2.51 -8.83
C ILE A 188 -2.40 -2.69 -9.06
N ALA A 189 -1.58 -2.01 -8.24
CA ALA A 189 -0.12 -2.04 -8.38
C ALA A 189 0.49 -3.42 -8.09
N ILE A 190 -0.14 -4.21 -7.21
CA ILE A 190 0.32 -5.54 -6.81
C ILE A 190 -0.57 -6.60 -7.46
N THR A 191 -0.22 -7.01 -8.67
CA THR A 191 -1.03 -7.94 -9.48
C THR A 191 -0.89 -9.40 -9.07
N GLN A 192 0.21 -9.77 -8.39
CA GLN A 192 0.52 -11.14 -7.97
C GLN A 192 0.88 -11.20 -6.48
N PRO A 193 -0.07 -10.92 -5.56
CA PRO A 193 0.23 -10.78 -4.14
C PRO A 193 0.73 -12.08 -3.48
N ILE A 194 0.37 -13.24 -4.02
CA ILE A 194 0.83 -14.54 -3.49
C ILE A 194 2.36 -14.69 -3.57
N LEU A 195 3.01 -14.09 -4.58
CA LEU A 195 4.48 -14.14 -4.73
C LEU A 195 5.23 -13.34 -3.65
N TRP A 196 4.52 -12.56 -2.84
CA TRP A 196 5.07 -11.73 -1.76
C TRP A 196 4.85 -12.32 -0.36
N LEU A 197 4.25 -13.51 -0.29
CA LEU A 197 4.18 -14.29 0.95
C LEU A 197 5.56 -14.92 1.24
N ARG A 198 5.88 -15.07 2.52
CA ARG A 198 7.13 -15.68 3.00
C ARG A 198 6.87 -17.11 3.45
#